data_AF-A0A0S2F961-F1
#
_entry.id   AF-A0A0S2F961-F1
#
_cell.length_a   1.000
_cell.length_b   1.000
_cell.length_c   1.000
_cell.angle_alpha   90.00
_cell.angle_beta   90.00
_cell.angle_gamma   90.00
#
_symmetry.space_group_name_H-M   'P 1'
#
loop_
_entity.id
_entity.type
_entity.pdbx_description
1 polymer ?
#
loop_
_entity_poly.entity_id
_entity_poly.type
_entity_poly.pdbx_seq_one_letter_code
_entity_poly.pdbx_strand_id
1 'polypeptide(L)' 'MGLSGLLLFLPVAQADPAEGSFRTETTCEYQGWAYEIVLTKYRYTGGQWVVISQSSHYAESCPPIE' A
#
# COMPACT_ATOMS: atom_id res chain seq x y z
N MET A 1 -28.46 10.47 -39.38
CA MET A 1 -28.80 11.08 -38.08
C MET A 1 -28.68 9.97 -37.07
N GLY A 2 -27.53 9.73 -36.43
CA GLY A 2 -26.88 10.57 -35.41
C GLY A 2 -27.48 10.16 -34.05
N LEU A 3 -26.78 9.68 -33.03
CA LEU A 3 -25.38 9.76 -32.66
C LEU A 3 -24.91 8.42 -32.05
N SER A 4 -23.70 7.99 -32.42
CA SER A 4 -22.91 7.04 -31.63
C SER A 4 -22.58 7.67 -30.27
N GLY A 5 -23.13 7.12 -29.20
CA GLY A 5 -22.68 7.41 -27.84
C GLY A 5 -21.35 6.73 -27.58
N LEU A 6 -20.24 7.48 -27.75
CA LEU A 6 -18.95 7.08 -27.22
C LEU A 6 -19.03 7.13 -25.69
N LEU A 7 -19.23 5.98 -25.06
CA LEU A 7 -18.96 5.79 -23.65
C LEU A 7 -17.45 5.94 -23.46
N LEU A 8 -17.03 7.11 -23.01
CA LEU A 8 -15.67 7.41 -22.62
C LEU A 8 -15.32 6.52 -21.41
N PHE A 9 -14.65 5.40 -21.68
CA PHE A 9 -13.88 4.68 -20.68
C PHE A 9 -12.70 5.58 -20.29
N LEU A 10 -12.93 6.50 -19.34
CA LEU A 10 -11.82 7.15 -18.66
C LEU A 10 -11.13 6.06 -17.85
N PRO A 11 -9.86 5.70 -18.17
CA PRO A 11 -9.09 4.93 -17.22
C PRO A 11 -9.07 5.76 -15.94
N VAL A 12 -9.34 5.12 -14.80
CA VAL A 12 -9.10 5.74 -13.50
C VAL A 12 -7.60 6.04 -13.49
N ALA A 13 -7.24 7.25 -13.88
CA ALA A 13 -5.92 7.80 -13.67
C ALA A 13 -5.84 7.95 -12.16
N GLN A 14 -5.39 6.88 -11.49
CA GLN A 14 -5.07 6.93 -10.08
C GLN A 14 -3.97 7.97 -9.98
N ALA A 15 -4.32 9.15 -9.49
CA ALA A 15 -3.40 10.25 -9.39
C ALA A 15 -2.16 9.78 -8.63
N ASP A 16 -0.97 10.08 -9.17
CA ASP A 16 0.26 9.81 -8.45
C ASP A 16 0.16 10.44 -7.06
N PRO A 17 0.58 9.72 -6.00
CA PRO A 17 0.53 10.26 -4.64
C PRO A 17 1.35 11.55 -4.57
N ALA A 18 0.89 12.51 -3.76
CA ALA A 18 1.61 13.77 -3.60
C ALA A 18 3.00 13.53 -2.98
N GLU A 19 4.00 14.31 -3.40
CA GLU A 19 5.33 14.30 -2.76
C GLU A 19 5.21 14.51 -1.24
N GLY A 20 5.89 13.66 -0.48
CA GLY A 20 5.82 13.65 0.98
C GLY A 20 4.65 12.86 1.57
N SER A 21 3.79 12.25 0.75
CA SER A 21 2.75 11.34 1.23
C SER A 21 3.35 10.17 2.00
N PHE A 22 2.59 9.66 2.98
CA PHE A 22 3.00 8.51 3.78
C PHE A 22 2.05 7.33 3.57
N ARG A 23 2.59 6.12 3.58
CA ARG A 23 1.85 4.86 3.59
C ARG A 23 2.47 3.95 4.64
N THR A 24 1.64 3.23 5.38
CA THR A 24 2.10 2.14 6.25
C THR A 24 1.59 0.83 5.68
N GLU A 25 2.43 -0.18 5.65
CA GLU A 25 2.09 -1.53 5.24
C GLU A 25 2.44 -2.47 6.38
N THR A 26 1.50 -3.35 6.72
CA THR A 26 1.69 -4.40 7.72
C THR A 26 1.74 -5.72 6.99
N THR A 27 2.86 -6.42 7.07
CA THR A 27 2.95 -7.81 6.63
C THR A 27 2.98 -8.72 7.84
N CYS A 28 2.48 -9.95 7.65
CA CYS A 28 2.44 -10.95 8.70
C CYS A 28 2.84 -12.29 8.12
N GLU A 29 3.91 -12.89 8.65
CA GLU A 29 4.43 -14.18 8.18
C GLU A 29 4.55 -15.17 9.35
N TYR A 30 4.12 -16.42 9.14
CA TYR A 30 4.21 -17.45 10.16
C TYR A 30 5.61 -18.07 10.20
N GLN A 31 6.30 -17.93 11.33
CA GLN A 31 7.69 -18.39 11.54
C GLN A 31 7.79 -19.77 12.23
N GLY A 32 6.68 -20.49 12.37
CA GLY A 32 6.63 -21.85 12.96
C GLY A 32 6.36 -21.89 14.47
N TRP A 33 6.57 -20.79 15.21
CA TRP A 33 6.27 -20.69 16.65
C TRP A 33 5.49 -19.42 17.01
N ALA A 34 5.54 -18.40 16.15
CA ALA A 34 4.79 -17.17 16.23
C ALA A 34 4.63 -16.58 14.83
N TYR A 35 3.82 -15.53 14.72
CA TYR A 35 3.77 -14.68 13.54
C TYR A 35 4.75 -13.51 13.71
N GLU A 36 5.60 -13.29 12.73
CA GLU A 36 6.36 -12.05 12.61
C GLU A 36 5.50 -11.00 11.92
N ILE A 37 5.23 -9.90 12.61
CA ILE A 37 4.47 -8.77 12.10
C ILE A 37 5.46 -7.65 11.79
N VAL A 38 5.57 -7.29 10.51
CA VAL A 38 6.46 -6.22 10.04
C VAL A 38 5.62 -5.02 9.63
N LEU A 39 5.86 -3.88 10.29
CA LEU A 39 5.28 -2.60 9.91
C LEU A 39 6.32 -1.81 9.14
N THR A 40 6.05 -1.52 7.87
CA THR A 40 6.90 -0.72 7.01
C THR A 40 6.22 0.60 6.71
N LYS A 41 6.87 1.71 7.06
CA LYS A 41 6.43 3.06 6.73
C LYS A 41 7.20 3.57 5.52
N TYR A 42 6.46 3.98 4.51
CA TYR A 42 6.97 4.55 3.28
C TYR A 42 6.68 6.06 3.21
N ARG A 43 7.55 6.79 2.52
CA ARG A 43 7.34 8.17 2.09
C ARG A 43 7.49 8.26 0.58
N TYR A 44 6.55 8.90 -0.09
CA TYR A 44 6.68 9.16 -1.53
C TYR A 44 7.62 10.35 -1.75
N THR A 45 8.71 10.13 -2.48
CA THR A 45 9.73 11.16 -2.75
C THR A 45 10.40 10.88 -4.07
N GLY A 46 10.50 11.89 -4.94
CA GLY A 46 11.14 11.77 -6.25
C GLY A 46 10.45 10.74 -7.16
N GLY A 47 9.12 10.63 -7.07
CA GLY A 47 8.33 9.73 -7.93
C GLY A 47 8.32 8.26 -7.49
N GLN A 48 8.84 7.93 -6.30
CA GLN A 48 8.88 6.57 -5.78
C GLN A 48 8.57 6.50 -4.28
N TRP A 49 8.09 5.35 -3.83
CA TRP A 49 7.93 5.06 -2.41
C TRP A 49 9.26 4.62 -1.81
N VAL A 50 9.75 5.33 -0.81
CA VAL A 50 10.98 5.03 -0.10
C VAL A 50 10.66 4.61 1.34
N VAL A 51 11.27 3.53 1.81
CA VAL A 51 11.13 3.10 3.21
C VAL A 51 11.82 4.11 4.13
N ILE A 52 11.11 4.61 5.13
CA ILE A 52 11.65 5.56 6.12
C ILE A 52 11.74 4.99 7.53
N SER A 53 10.96 3.93 7.81
CA SER A 53 10.99 3.23 9.08
C SER A 53 10.46 1.81 8.86
N GLN A 54 11.07 0.86 9.54
CA GLN A 54 10.59 -0.51 9.60
C GLN A 54 10.74 -1.01 11.04
N SER A 55 9.73 -1.69 11.54
CA SER A 55 9.74 -2.33 12.85
C SER A 55 9.09 -3.69 12.75
N SER A 56 9.65 -4.69 13.44
CA SER A 56 9.04 -6.00 13.55
C SER A 56 8.78 -6.37 15.01
N HIS A 57 7.77 -7.20 15.22
CA HIS A 57 7.50 -7.84 16.50
C HIS A 57 6.84 -9.20 16.27
N TYR A 58 6.88 -10.05 17.30
CA TYR A 58 6.28 -11.39 17.26
C TYR A 58 4.98 -11.40 18.04
N ALA A 59 3.97 -12.10 17.50
CA ALA A 59 2.68 -12.30 18.15
C ALA A 59 2.14 -13.73 17.92
N GLU A 60 1.24 -14.16 18.79
CA GLU A 60 0.57 -15.48 18.66
C GLU A 60 -0.41 -15.52 17.48
N SER A 61 -0.84 -14.37 16.96
CA SER A 61 -1.77 -14.24 15.84
C SER A 61 -1.44 -13.04 14.94
N CYS A 62 -1.84 -13.11 13.67
CA CYS A 62 -1.82 -11.95 12.77
C CYS A 62 -3.00 -11.01 13.08
N PRO A 63 -2.78 -9.69 13.21
CA PRO A 63 -3.87 -8.73 13.23
C PRO A 63 -4.59 -8.73 11.87
N PRO A 64 -5.89 -8.34 11.82
CA PRO A 64 -6.56 -8.12 10.55
C PRO A 64 -5.80 -7.03 9.76
N ILE A 65 -5.37 -7.38 8.55
CA ILE A 65 -4.73 -6.45 7.62
C ILE A 65 -5.85 -5.76 6.84
N GLU A 66 -6.02 -4.45 7.04
CA GLU A 66 -7.00 -3.61 6.33
C GLU A 66 -6.57 -3.22 4.92
#